data_AF-A0A376L8P6-F1
#
_entry.id   AF-A0A376L8P6-F1
#
_cell.length_a   1.000
_cell.length_b   1.000
_cell.length_c   1.000
_cell.angle_alpha   90.00
_cell.angle_beta   90.00
_cell.angle_gamma   90.00
#
_symmetry.space_group_name_H-M   'P 1'
#
loop_
_entity.id
_entity.type
_entity.pdbx_description
1 polymer ?
#
loop_
_entity_poly.entity_id
_entity_poly.type
_entity_poly.pdbx_seq_one_letter_code
_entity_poly.pdbx_strand_id
1 'polypeptide(L)'
;MLGGPNPAEVRAGLDAMVAHIENGAAFQWANDAENTAFLAHVVSRTGSYLSSTAGITLGDPMAYLVAPPLEATYGIDAALKSADVQLVTYVPPPSETNYSAAFLTGSQAACKAACNAFTDAVLEIARNPIQRA
;
A
#
# COMPACT_ATOMS: atom_id res chain seq x y z
N MET A 1 9.74 8.14 14.76
CA MET A 1 9.94 8.01 16.22
C MET A 1 8.58 7.99 16.89
N LEU A 2 8.32 7.03 17.78
CA LEU A 2 7.08 6.97 18.56
C LEU A 2 7.25 7.76 19.86
N GLY A 3 6.50 8.85 20.02
CA GLY A 3 6.48 9.64 21.25
C GLY A 3 5.30 9.25 22.14
N GLY A 4 5.48 9.26 23.46
CA GLY A 4 4.42 8.92 24.41
C GLY A 4 4.57 9.68 25.73
N PRO A 5 3.50 9.74 26.54
CA PRO A 5 3.48 10.50 27.80
C PRO A 5 4.35 9.87 28.90
N ASN A 6 4.68 8.57 28.77
CA ASN A 6 5.54 7.85 29.69
C ASN A 6 6.17 6.62 28.98
N PRO A 7 7.21 6.00 29.55
CA PRO A 7 7.88 4.85 28.93
C PRO A 7 7.01 3.59 28.75
N ALA A 8 5.97 3.40 29.57
CA ALA A 8 5.10 2.23 29.47
C ALA A 8 4.24 2.29 28.20
N GLU A 9 3.65 3.45 27.89
CA GLU A 9 2.91 3.68 26.64
C GLU A 9 3.80 3.55 25.41
N VAL A 10 5.04 4.07 25.47
CA VAL A 10 6.02 3.90 24.39
C VAL A 10 6.32 2.41 24.17
N ARG A 11 6.55 1.64 25.24
CA ARG A 11 6.79 0.20 25.14
C ARG A 11 5.60 -0.54 24.54
N ALA A 12 4.38 -0.27 25.01
CA ALA A 12 3.17 -0.90 24.48
C ALA A 12 3.00 -0.62 22.97
N GLY A 13 3.27 0.61 22.52
CA GLY A 13 3.26 0.95 21.11
C GLY A 13 4.36 0.25 20.30
N LEU A 14 5.57 0.12 20.85
CA LEU A 14 6.65 -0.64 20.22
C LEU A 14 6.32 -2.13 20.11
N ASP A 15 5.72 -2.73 21.15
CA ASP A 15 5.30 -4.13 21.14
C ASP A 15 4.25 -4.37 20.03
N ALA A 16 3.30 -3.44 19.88
CA ALA A 16 2.32 -3.47 18.80
C ALA A 16 2.97 -3.32 17.41
N MET A 17 3.99 -2.45 17.27
CA MET A 17 4.75 -2.30 16.03
C MET A 17 5.50 -3.58 15.66
N VAL A 18 6.20 -4.20 16.62
CA VAL A 18 6.95 -5.45 16.39
C VAL A 18 6.00 -6.55 15.93
N ALA A 19 4.89 -6.76 16.63
CA ALA A 19 3.91 -7.76 16.27
C ALA A 19 3.35 -7.56 14.85
N HIS A 20 3.10 -6.31 14.45
CA HIS A 20 2.58 -5.99 13.11
C HIS A 20 3.65 -6.07 12.02
N ILE A 21 4.92 -5.78 12.32
CA ILE A 21 6.02 -5.96 11.36
C ILE A 21 6.27 -7.44 11.10
N GLU A 22 6.21 -8.28 12.14
CA GLU A 22 6.49 -9.72 12.02
C GLU A 22 5.33 -10.50 11.39
N ASN A 23 4.08 -10.11 11.66
CA ASN A 23 2.90 -10.93 11.33
C ASN A 23 1.76 -10.15 10.63
N GLY A 24 1.99 -8.89 10.26
CA GLY A 24 0.97 -8.01 9.69
C GLY A 24 1.12 -7.83 8.18
N ALA A 25 1.07 -6.56 7.73
CA ALA A 25 1.21 -6.23 6.32
C ALA A 25 2.59 -6.67 5.79
N ALA A 26 2.60 -7.38 4.67
CA ALA A 26 3.81 -7.90 4.06
C ALA A 26 3.82 -7.65 2.55
N PHE A 27 5.01 -7.38 2.01
CA PHE A 27 5.23 -7.43 0.57
C PHE A 27 5.08 -8.87 0.07
N GLN A 28 4.69 -9.00 -1.18
CA GLN A 28 4.53 -10.26 -1.89
C GLN A 28 5.43 -10.27 -3.13
N TRP A 29 5.93 -11.45 -3.49
CA TRP A 29 6.65 -11.63 -4.74
C TRP A 29 5.68 -11.54 -5.92
N ALA A 30 6.04 -10.74 -6.92
CA ALA A 30 5.29 -10.58 -8.16
C ALA A 30 5.58 -11.70 -9.18
N ASN A 31 6.65 -12.47 -8.98
CA ASN A 31 7.06 -13.56 -9.85
C ASN A 31 7.75 -14.69 -9.07
N ASP A 32 7.77 -15.89 -9.67
CA ASP A 32 8.39 -17.09 -9.10
C ASP A 32 9.93 -16.96 -8.96
N ALA A 33 10.52 -16.00 -9.68
CA ALA A 33 11.95 -15.70 -9.58
C ALA A 33 12.30 -14.85 -8.34
N GLU A 34 11.29 -14.38 -7.60
CA GLU A 34 11.45 -13.62 -6.36
C GLU A 34 12.36 -12.38 -6.52
N ASN A 35 12.27 -11.71 -7.66
CA ASN A 35 13.12 -10.54 -7.98
C ASN A 35 12.33 -9.23 -8.15
N THR A 36 11.00 -9.30 -8.05
CA THR A 36 10.09 -8.15 -8.09
C THR A 36 9.08 -8.32 -6.96
N ALA A 37 8.93 -7.31 -6.11
CA ALA A 37 8.03 -7.34 -4.98
C ALA A 37 7.02 -6.20 -5.06
N PHE A 38 5.86 -6.36 -4.43
CA PHE A 38 4.84 -5.32 -4.32
C PHE A 38 4.06 -5.45 -3.00
N LEU A 39 3.37 -4.38 -2.61
CA LEU A 39 2.45 -4.35 -1.47
C LEU A 39 1.08 -3.91 -1.98
N ALA A 40 0.05 -4.69 -1.62
CA ALA A 40 -1.35 -4.34 -1.84
C ALA A 40 -2.15 -4.63 -0.57
N HIS A 41 -2.14 -3.68 0.37
CA HIS A 41 -2.68 -3.90 1.71
C HIS A 41 -3.86 -2.97 2.02
N VAL A 42 -4.94 -3.53 2.57
CA VAL A 42 -6.06 -2.74 3.08
C VAL A 42 -5.84 -2.44 4.55
N VAL A 43 -5.62 -1.16 4.86
CA VAL A 43 -5.74 -0.65 6.22
C VAL A 43 -7.23 -0.41 6.48
N SER A 44 -7.87 -1.37 7.17
CA SER A 44 -9.33 -1.35 7.38
C SER A 44 -9.82 -0.15 8.21
N ARG A 45 -8.96 0.35 9.11
CA ARG A 45 -9.22 1.52 9.94
C ARG A 45 -7.91 2.26 10.21
N THR A 46 -7.75 3.43 9.60
CA THR A 46 -6.53 4.22 9.78
C THR A 46 -6.38 4.78 11.19
N GLY A 47 -5.15 4.77 11.70
CA GLY A 47 -4.75 5.53 12.89
C GLY A 47 -4.34 6.96 12.53
N SER A 48 -3.96 7.74 13.55
CA SER A 48 -3.63 9.17 13.40
C SER A 48 -2.48 9.44 12.43
N TYR A 49 -1.51 8.52 12.31
CA TYR A 49 -0.38 8.67 11.41
C TYR A 49 -0.82 8.68 9.94
N LEU A 50 -1.44 7.59 9.47
CA LEU A 50 -1.85 7.47 8.08
C LEU A 50 -2.98 8.44 7.72
N SER A 51 -3.93 8.69 8.63
CA SER A 51 -5.00 9.66 8.36
C SER A 51 -4.44 11.07 8.16
N SER A 52 -3.43 11.47 8.95
CA SER A 52 -2.75 12.75 8.79
C SER A 52 -1.94 12.84 7.50
N THR A 53 -1.23 11.77 7.12
CA THR A 53 -0.43 11.75 5.88
C THR A 53 -1.32 11.80 4.64
N ALA A 54 -2.41 11.06 4.66
CA ALA A 54 -3.33 10.95 3.52
C ALA A 54 -4.35 12.10 3.45
N GLY A 55 -4.47 12.93 4.48
CA GLY A 55 -5.49 13.98 4.55
C GLY A 55 -6.93 13.42 4.58
N ILE A 56 -7.11 12.22 5.14
CA ILE A 56 -8.42 11.54 5.25
C ILE A 56 -8.93 11.54 6.69
N THR A 57 -10.21 11.22 6.88
CA THR A 57 -10.80 11.13 8.22
C THR A 57 -10.14 10.04 9.04
N LEU A 58 -9.87 10.34 10.32
CA LEU A 58 -9.35 9.34 11.25
C LEU A 58 -10.30 8.14 11.34
N GLY A 59 -9.78 6.95 11.02
CA GLY A 59 -10.53 5.71 11.05
C GLY A 59 -11.20 5.34 9.73
N ASP A 60 -11.09 6.17 8.68
CA ASP A 60 -11.52 5.75 7.35
C ASP A 60 -10.62 4.60 6.84
N PRO A 61 -11.17 3.67 6.03
CA PRO A 61 -10.40 2.64 5.36
C PRO A 61 -9.48 3.23 4.28
N MET A 62 -8.38 2.52 3.98
CA MET A 62 -7.43 2.94 2.96
C MET A 62 -6.76 1.73 2.31
N ALA A 63 -6.54 1.76 1.00
CA ALA A 63 -5.62 0.86 0.30
C ALA A 63 -4.22 1.49 0.25
N TYR A 64 -3.22 0.74 0.71
CA TYR A 64 -1.80 1.06 0.61
C TYR A 64 -1.19 0.21 -0.51
N LEU A 65 -0.83 0.87 -1.60
CA LEU A 65 -0.29 0.24 -2.80
C LEU A 65 1.17 0.66 -3.01
N VAL A 66 2.07 -0.30 -3.23
CA VAL A 66 3.50 -0.06 -3.50
C VAL A 66 4.00 -1.07 -4.53
N ALA A 67 4.70 -0.61 -5.56
CA ALA A 67 5.39 -1.46 -6.54
C ALA A 67 6.56 -0.69 -7.17
N PRO A 68 7.42 -1.33 -7.99
CA PRO A 68 8.46 -0.61 -8.71
C PRO A 68 7.84 0.42 -9.70
N PRO A 69 8.62 1.38 -10.20
CA PRO A 69 8.10 2.60 -10.82
C PRO A 69 7.04 2.42 -11.92
N LEU A 70 7.27 1.48 -12.86
CA LEU A 70 6.37 1.26 -13.99
C LEU A 70 5.12 0.50 -13.54
N GLU A 71 5.32 -0.56 -12.77
CA GLU A 71 4.31 -1.42 -12.17
C GLU A 71 3.34 -0.64 -11.29
N ALA A 72 3.86 0.26 -10.44
CA ALA A 72 3.04 1.11 -9.60
C ALA A 72 2.19 2.06 -10.43
N THR A 73 2.76 2.74 -11.43
CA THR A 73 2.02 3.69 -12.27
C THR A 73 0.88 2.99 -13.01
N TYR A 74 1.16 1.83 -13.62
CA TYR A 74 0.16 1.03 -14.32
C TYR A 74 -0.90 0.46 -13.37
N GLY A 75 -0.47 -0.10 -12.24
CA GLY A 75 -1.37 -0.69 -11.24
C GLY A 75 -2.27 0.33 -10.55
N ILE A 76 -1.79 1.56 -10.30
CA ILE A 76 -2.60 2.64 -9.67
C ILE A 76 -3.75 3.04 -10.61
N ASP A 77 -3.47 3.20 -11.90
CA ASP A 77 -4.52 3.50 -12.90
C ASP A 77 -5.55 2.36 -12.99
N ALA A 78 -5.09 1.10 -13.03
CA ALA A 78 -5.97 -0.07 -13.01
C ALA A 78 -6.84 -0.12 -11.74
N ALA A 79 -6.25 0.15 -10.58
CA ALA A 79 -6.95 0.17 -9.29
C ALA A 79 -8.06 1.23 -9.26
N LEU A 80 -7.77 2.46 -9.69
CA LEU A 80 -8.74 3.57 -9.77
C LEU A 80 -9.92 3.26 -10.71
N LYS A 81 -9.67 2.51 -11.79
CA LYS A 81 -10.72 2.11 -12.74
C LYS A 81 -11.55 0.91 -12.27
N SER A 82 -11.02 0.12 -11.34
CA SER A 82 -11.65 -1.13 -10.89
C SER A 82 -12.70 -0.96 -9.79
N ALA A 83 -12.63 0.14 -9.03
CA ALA A 83 -13.42 0.33 -7.81
C ALA A 83 -13.72 1.80 -7.55
N ASP A 84 -14.77 2.07 -6.76
CA ASP A 84 -15.11 3.42 -6.30
C ASP A 84 -14.14 3.86 -5.18
N VAL A 85 -12.96 4.32 -5.59
CA VAL A 85 -11.89 4.78 -4.71
C VAL A 85 -11.30 6.11 -5.23
N GLN A 86 -10.74 6.89 -4.33
CA GLN A 86 -10.10 8.16 -4.64
C GLN A 86 -8.61 8.11 -4.29
N LEU A 87 -7.78 8.66 -5.17
CA LEU A 87 -6.36 8.86 -4.91
C LEU A 87 -6.17 10.01 -3.92
N VAL A 88 -5.70 9.71 -2.71
CA VAL A 88 -5.50 10.71 -1.63
C VAL A 88 -4.03 11.01 -1.37
N THR A 89 -3.12 10.12 -1.77
CA THR A 89 -1.69 10.40 -1.79
C THR A 89 -1.05 9.67 -2.94
N TYR A 90 -0.16 10.36 -3.65
CA TYR A 90 0.69 9.77 -4.68
C TYR A 90 2.14 10.13 -4.40
N VAL A 91 2.97 9.10 -4.26
CA VAL A 91 4.43 9.23 -4.15
C VAL A 91 5.02 8.87 -5.51
N PRO A 92 5.32 9.85 -6.37
CA PRO A 92 5.87 9.58 -7.69
C PRO A 92 7.24 8.90 -7.57
N PRO A 93 7.64 8.06 -8.53
CA PRO A 93 8.94 7.41 -8.50
C PRO A 93 10.09 8.42 -8.73
N PRO A 94 11.26 8.25 -8.07
CA PRO A 94 11.54 7.24 -7.04
C PRO A 94 11.27 7.78 -5.62
N SER A 95 10.78 6.90 -4.73
CA SER A 95 10.99 7.03 -3.29
C SER A 95 12.46 6.78 -2.93
N GLU A 96 12.85 7.01 -1.67
CA GLU A 96 14.19 6.67 -1.16
C GLU A 96 14.57 5.19 -1.36
N THR A 97 13.57 4.31 -1.50
CA THR A 97 13.75 2.87 -1.73
C THR A 97 13.66 2.46 -3.21
N ASN A 98 13.54 3.41 -4.15
CA ASN A 98 13.34 3.20 -5.59
C ASN A 98 11.99 2.54 -5.97
N TYR A 99 10.96 2.73 -5.14
CA TYR A 99 9.58 2.31 -5.44
C TYR A 99 8.71 3.54 -5.72
N SER A 100 7.45 3.30 -6.08
CA SER A 100 6.38 4.28 -6.02
C SER A 100 5.21 3.74 -5.20
N ALA A 101 4.45 4.64 -4.59
CA ALA A 101 3.35 4.30 -3.71
C ALA A 101 2.13 5.18 -3.94
N ALA A 102 0.96 4.65 -3.60
CA ALA A 102 -0.28 5.42 -3.54
C ALA A 102 -1.15 4.99 -2.36
N PHE A 103 -1.85 5.98 -1.81
CA PHE A 103 -2.95 5.76 -0.88
C PHE A 103 -4.26 6.03 -1.60
N LEU A 104 -5.16 5.04 -1.58
CA LEU A 104 -6.51 5.18 -2.08
C LEU A 104 -7.50 5.09 -0.91
N THR A 105 -8.52 5.93 -0.91
CA THR A 105 -9.61 5.90 0.08
C THR A 105 -10.95 5.57 -0.56
N GLY A 106 -11.88 5.04 0.22
CA GLY A 106 -13.22 4.65 -0.20
C GLY A 106 -13.83 3.70 0.82
N SER A 107 -14.88 2.97 0.45
CA SER A 107 -15.35 1.89 1.32
C SER A 107 -14.27 0.81 1.48
N GLN A 108 -14.28 0.07 2.59
CA GLN A 108 -13.32 -1.02 2.81
C GLN A 108 -13.38 -2.08 1.69
N ALA A 109 -14.58 -2.36 1.17
CA ALA A 109 -14.78 -3.27 0.05
C ALA A 109 -14.18 -2.73 -1.26
N ALA A 110 -14.36 -1.44 -1.54
CA ALA A 110 -13.76 -0.78 -2.70
C ALA A 110 -12.22 -0.76 -2.60
N CYS A 111 -11.66 -0.48 -1.42
CA CYS A 111 -10.22 -0.58 -1.18
C CYS A 111 -9.69 -2.00 -1.45
N LYS A 112 -10.44 -3.03 -1.05
CA LYS A 112 -10.06 -4.42 -1.32
C LYS A 112 -10.11 -4.76 -2.81
N ALA A 113 -11.13 -4.30 -3.53
CA ALA A 113 -11.21 -4.46 -4.99
C ALA A 113 -10.04 -3.76 -5.70
N ALA A 114 -9.70 -2.53 -5.27
CA ALA A 114 -8.55 -1.79 -5.77
C ALA A 114 -7.22 -2.53 -5.51
N CYS A 115 -7.01 -3.10 -4.32
CA CYS A 115 -5.82 -3.92 -4.02
C CYS A 115 -5.72 -5.16 -4.93
N ASN A 116 -6.84 -5.82 -5.22
CA ASN A 116 -6.84 -6.99 -6.10
C ASN A 116 -6.48 -6.58 -7.54
N ALA A 117 -7.09 -5.52 -8.07
CA ALA A 117 -6.78 -5.02 -9.42
C ALA A 117 -5.33 -4.53 -9.56
N PHE A 118 -4.81 -3.84 -8.53
CA PHE A 118 -3.39 -3.48 -8.46
C PHE A 118 -2.49 -4.71 -8.53
N THR A 119 -2.82 -5.74 -7.76
CA THR A 119 -2.08 -7.02 -7.75
C THR A 119 -2.07 -7.65 -9.14
N ASP A 120 -3.23 -7.78 -9.78
CA ASP A 120 -3.34 -8.40 -11.10
C ASP A 120 -2.49 -7.67 -12.15
N ALA A 121 -2.50 -6.33 -12.11
CA ALA A 121 -1.72 -5.47 -13.00
C ALA A 121 -0.20 -5.61 -12.79
N VAL A 122 0.25 -5.65 -11.54
CA VAL A 122 1.67 -5.90 -11.22
C VAL A 122 2.11 -7.29 -11.68
N LEU A 123 1.29 -8.32 -11.43
CA LEU A 123 1.58 -9.69 -11.86
C LEU A 123 1.58 -9.83 -13.39
N GLU A 124 0.74 -9.07 -14.10
CA GLU A 124 0.76 -9.04 -15.57
C GLU A 124 2.09 -8.52 -16.10
N ILE A 125 2.57 -7.38 -15.58
CA ILE A 125 3.87 -6.82 -15.97
C ILE A 125 4.99 -7.78 -15.60
N ALA A 126 4.95 -8.38 -14.41
CA ALA A 126 5.97 -9.33 -13.98
C ALA A 126 6.05 -10.57 -14.90
N ARG A 127 4.92 -11.02 -15.46
CA ARG A 127 4.87 -12.12 -16.44
C ARG A 127 5.35 -11.71 -17.83
N ASN A 128 5.03 -10.49 -18.28
CA ASN A 128 5.37 -10.03 -19.61
C ASN A 128 5.73 -8.53 -19.63
N PRO A 129 6.94 -8.15 -19.19
CA PRO A 129 7.32 -6.75 -19.02
C PRO A 129 7.52 -6.01 -20.35
N ILE A 130 7.66 -6.74 -21.47
CA ILE A 130 7.82 -6.17 -22.82
C ILE A 130 6.86 -6.89 -23.76
N GLN A 131 5.66 -6.33 -23.92
CA GLN A 131 4.69 -6.82 -24.90
C GLN A 131 5.11 -6.42 -26.32
N ARG A 132 5.07 -7.36 -27.25
CA ARG A 132 5.24 -7.08 -28.69
C ARG A 132 3.86 -7.03 -29.34
N ALA A 133 3.66 -6.02 -30.19
CA ALA A 133 2.48 -5.90 -31.04
C ALA A 133 2.50 -6.92 -32.19
#